data_AF-A0A9N9FHD2-F1
#
_entry.id   AF-A0A9N9FHD2-F1
#
_cell.length_a   1.000
_cell.length_b   1.000
_cell.length_c   1.000
_cell.angle_alpha   90.00
_cell.angle_beta   90.00
_cell.angle_gamma   90.00
#
_symmetry.space_group_name_H-M   'P 1'
#
loop_
_entity.id
_entity.type
_entity.pdbx_description
1 polymer ?
#
loop_
_entity_poly.entity_id
_entity_poly.type
_entity_poly.pdbx_seq_one_letter_code
_entity_poly.pdbx_strand_id
1 'polypeptide(L)'
;MAKFQRVKTIFATVLDIILGITIFLCPSLAIAKFELFRQSGGQLRFNSVIENGYIIISLILPCIIILVVTGNCNWGIRTPPDSLKIILIIWPILWLGISTAYTILTINEMGDIPFTCPDDYNYSSSIIKTACQIRLVNLISMWALAVISIIFVLAVFTNMLPEPKDRIQAGKGNVPQRFRKDEKEVDEERIAIL
;
A
#
# COMPACT_ATOMS: atom_id res chain seq x y z
N MET A 1 -19.59 21.92 -10.04
CA MET A 1 -19.28 20.50 -10.33
C MET A 1 -17.77 20.23 -10.48
N ALA A 2 -17.02 20.98 -11.29
CA ALA A 2 -15.56 20.76 -11.50
C ALA A 2 -14.68 20.86 -10.23
N LYS A 3 -14.97 21.78 -9.30
CA LYS A 3 -14.21 21.90 -8.03
C LYS A 3 -14.33 20.64 -7.16
N PHE A 4 -15.51 20.04 -7.11
CA PHE A 4 -15.77 18.82 -6.32
C PHE A 4 -15.00 17.61 -6.88
N GLN A 5 -14.96 17.46 -8.21
CA GLN A 5 -14.20 16.39 -8.87
C GLN A 5 -12.68 16.55 -8.69
N ARG A 6 -12.16 17.79 -8.70
CA ARG A 6 -10.75 18.06 -8.37
C ARG A 6 -10.41 17.64 -6.93
N VAL A 7 -11.27 17.95 -5.97
CA VAL A 7 -11.07 17.55 -4.55
C VAL A 7 -11.04 16.02 -4.42
N LYS A 8 -11.98 15.30 -5.05
CA LYS A 8 -11.98 13.83 -5.08
C LYS A 8 -10.69 13.24 -5.66
N THR A 9 -10.21 13.83 -6.76
CA THR A 9 -8.97 13.37 -7.42
C THR A 9 -7.76 13.58 -6.52
N ILE A 10 -7.62 14.76 -5.90
CA ILE A 10 -6.52 15.04 -4.97
C ILE A 10 -6.56 14.10 -3.77
N PHE A 11 -7.74 13.92 -3.17
CA PHE A 11 -7.93 13.00 -2.05
C PHE A 11 -7.52 11.57 -2.42
N ALA A 12 -8.01 11.06 -3.56
CA ALA A 12 -7.66 9.74 -4.05
C ALA A 12 -6.14 9.57 -4.26
N THR A 13 -5.50 10.54 -4.91
CA THR A 13 -4.05 10.50 -5.17
C THR A 13 -3.23 10.55 -3.89
N VAL A 14 -3.61 11.39 -2.91
CA VAL A 14 -2.92 11.44 -1.62
C VAL A 14 -3.06 10.11 -0.87
N LEU A 15 -4.26 9.53 -0.86
CA LEU A 15 -4.53 8.27 -0.21
C LEU A 15 -3.74 7.12 -0.85
N ASP A 16 -3.70 7.06 -2.19
CA ASP A 16 -2.91 6.08 -2.95
C ASP A 16 -1.42 6.18 -2.65
N ILE A 17 -0.87 7.41 -2.59
CA ILE A 17 0.55 7.64 -2.29
C ILE A 17 0.87 7.17 -0.87
N ILE A 18 0.07 7.55 0.12
CA ILE A 18 0.27 7.16 1.51
C ILE A 18 0.19 5.64 1.67
N LEU A 19 -0.82 5.02 1.03
CA LEU A 19 -0.97 3.57 1.03
C LEU A 19 0.24 2.88 0.39
N GLY A 20 0.67 3.37 -0.78
CA GLY A 20 1.85 2.88 -1.49
C GLY A 20 3.11 2.94 -0.64
N ILE A 21 3.41 4.09 -0.03
CA ILE A 21 4.57 4.25 0.88
C ILE A 21 4.50 3.23 2.01
N THR A 22 3.33 3.09 2.65
CA THR A 22 3.17 2.21 3.81
C THR A 22 3.38 0.74 3.44
N ILE A 23 2.91 0.31 2.26
CA ILE A 23 3.10 -1.06 1.73
C ILE A 23 4.58 -1.43 1.62
N PHE A 24 5.45 -0.50 1.19
CA PHE A 24 6.90 -0.75 1.12
C PHE A 24 7.60 -0.53 2.46
N LEU A 25 7.11 0.39 3.28
CA LEU A 25 7.71 0.70 4.57
C LEU A 25 7.62 -0.48 5.56
N CYS A 26 6.49 -1.20 5.59
CA CYS A 26 6.29 -2.36 6.46
C CYS A 26 7.37 -3.46 6.30
N PRO A 27 7.62 -4.02 5.10
CA PRO A 27 8.66 -5.03 4.94
C PRO A 27 10.07 -4.46 5.18
N SER A 28 10.35 -3.20 4.83
CA SER A 28 11.64 -2.58 5.11
C SER A 28 11.93 -2.47 6.60
N LEU A 29 10.94 -2.05 7.40
CA LEU A 29 11.07 -1.98 8.86
C LEU A 29 11.16 -3.38 9.50
N ALA A 30 10.44 -4.36 8.97
CA ALA A 30 10.54 -5.75 9.40
C ALA A 30 11.96 -6.30 9.22
N ILE A 31 12.57 -6.06 8.05
CA ILE A 31 13.95 -6.46 7.75
C ILE A 31 14.95 -5.72 8.66
N ALA A 32 14.76 -4.41 8.87
CA ALA A 32 15.61 -3.63 9.77
C ALA A 32 15.53 -4.13 11.21
N LYS A 33 14.33 -4.47 11.70
CA LYS A 33 14.11 -5.08 13.02
C LYS A 33 14.89 -6.39 13.13
N PHE A 34 14.73 -7.27 12.15
CA PHE A 34 15.37 -8.58 12.12
C PHE A 34 16.90 -8.47 12.21
N GLU A 35 17.50 -7.56 11.44
CA GLU A 35 18.95 -7.38 11.43
C GLU A 35 19.48 -6.81 12.77
N LEU A 36 18.77 -5.85 13.37
CA LEU A 36 19.16 -5.30 14.68
C LEU A 36 19.05 -6.33 15.80
N PHE A 37 18.01 -7.17 15.76
CA PHE A 37 17.84 -8.24 16.75
C PHE A 37 18.95 -9.29 16.63
N ARG A 38 19.39 -9.60 15.41
CA ARG A 38 20.55 -10.47 15.15
C ARG A 38 21.85 -9.86 15.72
N GLN A 39 22.04 -8.56 15.56
CA GLN A 39 23.21 -7.84 16.09
C GLN A 39 23.22 -7.73 17.62
N SER A 40 22.06 -7.86 18.29
CA SER A 40 21.96 -7.80 19.76
C SER A 40 22.60 -9.00 20.48
N GLY A 41 23.10 -10.01 19.76
CA GLY A 41 23.83 -11.15 20.33
C GLY A 41 22.99 -12.03 21.27
N GLY A 42 21.66 -12.01 21.12
CA GLY A 42 20.73 -12.80 21.93
C GLY A 42 20.24 -12.11 23.21
N GLN A 43 20.54 -10.82 23.41
CA GLN A 43 19.98 -10.05 24.54
C GLN A 43 18.46 -9.84 24.39
N LEU A 44 17.96 -9.79 23.16
CA LEU A 44 16.53 -9.69 22.85
C LEU A 44 15.96 -11.07 22.51
N ARG A 45 14.81 -11.41 23.11
CA ARG A 45 14.10 -12.65 22.79
C ARG A 45 13.34 -12.45 21.50
N PHE A 46 13.77 -13.12 20.44
CA PHE A 46 13.09 -13.03 19.15
C PHE A 46 12.74 -14.41 18.61
N ASN A 47 11.53 -14.53 18.07
CA ASN A 47 11.10 -15.75 17.43
C ASN A 47 11.29 -15.64 15.91
N SER A 48 12.35 -16.27 15.40
CA SER A 48 12.68 -16.27 13.97
C SER A 48 11.53 -16.72 13.08
N VAL A 49 10.66 -17.64 13.55
CA VAL A 49 9.54 -18.14 12.76
C VAL A 49 8.49 -17.06 12.56
N ILE A 50 8.15 -16.30 13.61
CA ILE A 50 7.16 -15.23 13.55
C ILE A 50 7.65 -14.09 12.67
N GLU A 51 8.90 -13.65 12.88
CA GLU A 51 9.48 -12.55 12.09
C GLU A 51 9.62 -12.91 10.61
N ASN A 52 10.15 -14.09 10.29
CA ASN A 52 10.28 -14.53 8.91
C ASN A 52 8.91 -14.69 8.24
N GLY A 53 7.91 -15.23 8.96
CA GLY A 53 6.54 -15.32 8.48
C GLY A 53 5.97 -13.94 8.15
N TYR A 54 6.15 -12.96 9.03
CA TYR A 54 5.70 -11.59 8.80
C TYR A 54 6.42 -10.93 7.61
N ILE A 55 7.74 -11.08 7.48
CA ILE A 55 8.51 -10.56 6.34
C ILE A 55 7.99 -11.15 5.03
N ILE A 56 7.80 -12.47 4.96
CA ILE A 56 7.30 -13.14 3.75
C ILE A 56 5.91 -12.60 3.39
N ILE A 57 4.98 -12.55 4.35
CA ILE A 57 3.61 -12.11 4.10
C ILE A 57 3.55 -10.63 3.69
N SER A 58 4.34 -9.77 4.34
CA SER A 58 4.41 -8.34 4.01
C SER A 58 5.01 -8.06 2.63
N LEU A 59 5.84 -8.97 2.09
CA LEU A 59 6.38 -8.87 0.74
C LEU A 59 5.42 -9.33 -0.36
N ILE A 60 4.37 -10.12 -0.05
CA ILE A 60 3.43 -10.63 -1.07
C ILE A 60 2.74 -9.49 -1.81
N LEU A 61 2.18 -8.52 -1.08
CA LEU A 61 1.43 -7.41 -1.68
C LEU A 61 2.28 -6.51 -2.60
N PRO A 62 3.45 -5.98 -2.19
CA PRO A 62 4.28 -5.18 -3.09
C PRO A 62 4.71 -5.99 -4.33
N CYS A 63 5.00 -7.29 -4.18
CA CYS A 63 5.30 -8.16 -5.31
C CYS A 63 4.11 -8.27 -6.28
N ILE A 64 2.88 -8.48 -5.79
CA ILE A 64 1.69 -8.49 -6.64
C ILE A 64 1.52 -7.18 -7.38
N ILE A 65 1.69 -6.03 -6.70
CA ILE A 65 1.58 -4.70 -7.33
C ILE A 65 2.60 -4.55 -8.46
N ILE A 66 3.86 -4.91 -8.20
CA ILE A 66 4.93 -4.84 -9.21
C ILE A 66 4.60 -5.76 -10.40
N LEU A 67 4.14 -6.99 -10.16
CA LEU A 67 3.76 -7.92 -11.22
C LEU A 67 2.58 -7.42 -12.06
N VAL A 68 1.56 -6.84 -11.43
CA VAL A 68 0.41 -6.26 -12.14
C VAL A 68 0.82 -5.07 -12.99
N VAL A 69 1.63 -4.16 -12.44
CA VAL A 69 2.11 -2.98 -13.18
C VAL A 69 3.00 -3.39 -14.35
N THR A 70 3.99 -4.24 -14.11
CA THR A 70 4.93 -4.69 -15.15
C THR A 70 4.26 -5.56 -16.20
N GLY A 71 3.35 -6.47 -15.82
CA GLY A 71 2.60 -7.31 -16.76
C GLY A 71 1.64 -6.50 -17.65
N ASN A 72 1.02 -5.45 -17.09
CA ASN A 72 0.17 -4.54 -17.86
C ASN A 72 0.99 -3.67 -18.82
N CYS A 73 2.13 -3.12 -18.38
CA CYS A 73 2.98 -2.26 -19.20
C CYS A 73 3.75 -3.01 -20.30
N ASN A 74 4.28 -4.21 -19.99
CA ASN A 74 5.19 -4.91 -20.89
C ASN A 74 4.52 -6.01 -21.72
N TRP A 75 3.48 -6.66 -21.19
CA TRP A 75 2.88 -7.85 -21.79
C TRP A 75 1.40 -7.69 -22.16
N GLY A 76 0.82 -6.51 -21.94
CA GLY A 76 -0.59 -6.25 -22.25
C GLY A 76 -1.57 -7.13 -21.45
N ILE A 77 -1.12 -7.69 -20.33
CA ILE A 77 -1.97 -8.54 -19.48
C ILE A 77 -2.94 -7.63 -18.73
N ARG A 78 -4.21 -7.69 -19.12
CA ARG A 78 -5.27 -6.93 -18.45
C ARG A 78 -5.86 -7.76 -17.31
N THR A 79 -5.53 -7.37 -16.08
CA THR A 79 -6.12 -8.00 -14.89
C THR A 79 -7.63 -7.70 -14.85
N PRO A 80 -8.50 -8.71 -14.67
CA PRO A 80 -9.93 -8.49 -14.62
C PRO A 80 -10.29 -7.62 -13.39
N PRO A 81 -11.15 -6.60 -13.56
CA PRO A 81 -11.46 -5.63 -12.51
C PRO A 81 -12.17 -6.26 -11.30
N ASP A 82 -12.90 -7.36 -11.51
CA ASP A 82 -13.65 -8.01 -10.43
C ASP A 82 -12.75 -8.79 -9.46
N SER A 83 -11.69 -9.43 -9.97
CA SER A 83 -10.69 -10.09 -9.12
C SER A 83 -9.93 -9.09 -8.25
N LEU A 84 -9.62 -7.90 -8.77
CA LEU A 84 -8.96 -6.84 -8.02
C LEU A 84 -9.85 -6.30 -6.88
N LYS A 85 -11.16 -6.15 -7.12
CA LYS A 85 -12.11 -5.73 -6.06
C LYS A 85 -12.17 -6.72 -4.91
N ILE A 86 -12.20 -8.02 -5.20
CA ILE A 86 -12.22 -9.07 -4.18
C ILE A 86 -10.94 -9.01 -3.33
N ILE A 87 -9.78 -8.90 -3.98
CA ILE A 87 -8.49 -8.76 -3.29
C ILE A 87 -8.49 -7.51 -2.40
N LEU A 88 -8.95 -6.37 -2.92
CA LEU A 88 -9.03 -5.11 -2.17
C LEU A 88 -9.90 -5.21 -0.92
N ILE A 89 -10.96 -6.02 -0.90
CA ILE A 89 -11.85 -6.18 0.26
C ILE A 89 -11.30 -7.20 1.26
N ILE A 90 -10.77 -8.33 0.78
CA ILE A 90 -10.28 -9.40 1.65
C ILE A 90 -8.96 -9.00 2.32
N TRP A 91 -8.10 -8.29 1.60
CA TRP A 91 -6.76 -7.96 2.07
C TRP A 91 -6.72 -7.16 3.39
N PRO A 92 -7.49 -6.06 3.57
CA PRO A 92 -7.52 -5.33 4.84
C PRO A 92 -7.97 -6.18 6.03
N ILE A 93 -8.95 -7.09 5.82
CA ILE A 93 -9.45 -7.97 6.87
C ILE A 93 -8.36 -8.97 7.29
N LEU A 94 -7.69 -9.58 6.31
CA LEU A 94 -6.55 -10.45 6.56
C LEU A 94 -5.43 -9.70 7.29
N TRP A 95 -5.12 -8.48 6.85
CA TRP A 95 -4.07 -7.65 7.43
C TRP A 95 -4.36 -7.20 8.86
N LEU A 96 -5.64 -6.95 9.21
CA LEU A 96 -6.06 -6.74 10.59
C LEU A 96 -5.78 -7.96 11.47
N GLY A 97 -6.09 -9.16 10.97
CA GLY A 97 -5.80 -10.41 11.66
C GLY A 97 -4.29 -10.60 11.89
N ILE A 98 -3.49 -10.39 10.84
CA ILE A 98 -2.02 -10.45 10.92
C ILE A 98 -1.49 -9.42 11.92
N SER A 99 -1.98 -8.19 11.87
CA SER A 99 -1.53 -7.11 12.77
C SER A 99 -1.84 -7.43 14.23
N THR A 100 -3.03 -7.96 14.49
CA THR A 100 -3.44 -8.38 15.84
C THR A 100 -2.60 -9.54 16.33
N ALA A 101 -2.45 -10.60 15.53
CA ALA A 101 -1.66 -11.77 15.86
C ALA A 101 -0.19 -11.40 16.11
N TYR A 102 0.42 -10.61 15.22
CA TYR A 102 1.79 -10.14 15.37
C TYR A 102 1.96 -9.31 16.64
N THR A 103 1.04 -8.39 16.95
CA THR A 103 1.09 -7.59 18.18
C THR A 103 1.09 -8.49 19.42
N ILE A 104 0.18 -9.47 19.49
CA ILE A 104 0.05 -10.38 20.64
C ILE A 104 1.31 -11.24 20.79
N LEU A 105 1.80 -11.80 19.69
CA LEU A 105 2.95 -12.69 19.70
C LEU A 105 4.26 -11.97 20.02
N THR A 106 4.37 -10.67 19.69
CA THR A 106 5.60 -9.88 19.85
C THR A 106 5.58 -8.91 21.03
N ILE A 107 4.50 -8.90 21.83
CA ILE A 107 4.34 -7.93 22.93
C ILE A 107 5.44 -8.05 24.00
N ASN A 108 5.88 -9.29 24.27
CA ASN A 108 6.84 -9.62 25.33
C ASN A 108 8.29 -9.83 24.84
N GLU A 109 8.60 -9.54 23.58
CA GLU A 109 9.95 -9.76 23.00
C GLU A 109 11.04 -8.90 23.66
N MET A 110 10.63 -7.76 24.19
CA MET A 110 11.49 -6.73 24.76
C MET A 110 11.67 -6.85 26.29
N GLY A 111 11.10 -7.87 26.93
CA GLY A 111 11.17 -8.06 28.38
C GLY A 111 10.63 -6.84 29.14
N ASP A 112 11.47 -6.25 29.99
CA ASP A 112 11.12 -5.13 30.86
C ASP A 112 11.20 -3.75 30.16
N ILE A 113 11.60 -3.69 28.89
CA ILE A 113 11.69 -2.42 28.16
C ILE A 113 10.27 -1.92 27.85
N PRO A 114 9.93 -0.67 28.19
CA PRO A 114 8.62 -0.10 27.92
C PRO A 114 8.28 -0.11 26.44
N PHE A 115 7.02 -0.39 26.13
CA PHE A 115 6.53 -0.51 24.75
C PHE A 115 6.70 0.77 23.91
N THR A 116 6.67 1.95 24.55
CA THR A 116 6.80 3.26 23.88
C THR A 116 8.24 3.70 23.65
N CYS A 117 9.23 2.92 24.12
CA CYS A 117 10.65 3.20 23.95
C CYS A 117 11.08 4.63 24.36
N PRO A 118 10.86 5.03 25.61
CA PRO A 118 11.10 6.40 26.04
C PRO A 118 12.61 6.69 26.20
N ASP A 119 13.01 7.93 25.94
CA ASP A 119 14.43 8.31 25.90
C ASP A 119 15.14 8.25 27.26
N ASP A 120 14.37 8.30 28.35
CA ASP A 120 14.83 8.29 29.75
C ASP A 120 15.00 6.87 30.33
N TYR A 121 14.67 5.82 29.57
CA TYR A 121 14.88 4.45 29.99
C TYR A 121 16.39 4.06 29.95
N ASN A 122 16.83 3.29 30.94
CA ASN A 122 18.21 2.84 31.05
C ASN A 122 18.50 1.65 30.11
N TYR A 123 18.67 1.93 28.81
CA TYR A 123 19.03 0.93 27.82
C TYR A 123 20.46 0.42 28.05
N SER A 124 20.65 -0.90 27.97
CA SER A 124 21.99 -1.51 28.10
C SER A 124 22.93 -1.16 26.94
N SER A 125 22.40 -0.80 25.77
CA SER A 125 23.17 -0.33 24.62
C SER A 125 22.35 0.54 23.68
N SER A 126 23.04 1.33 22.83
CA SER A 126 22.40 2.09 21.76
C SER A 126 21.69 1.19 20.74
N ILE A 127 22.22 -0.01 20.49
CA ILE A 127 21.61 -1.00 19.59
C ILE A 127 20.22 -1.40 20.10
N ILE A 128 20.08 -1.62 21.41
CA ILE A 128 18.80 -2.00 22.02
C ILE A 128 17.79 -0.86 21.98
N LYS A 129 18.24 0.39 22.20
CA LYS A 129 17.39 1.56 22.03
C LYS A 129 16.85 1.65 20.59
N THR A 130 17.72 1.53 19.59
CA THR A 130 17.33 1.56 18.18
C THR A 130 16.41 0.39 17.83
N ALA A 131 16.69 -0.81 18.34
CA ALA A 131 15.86 -1.99 18.15
C ALA A 131 14.44 -1.79 18.72
N CYS A 132 14.32 -1.13 19.89
CA CYS A 132 13.04 -0.74 20.48
C CYS A 132 12.29 0.23 19.55
N GLN A 133 12.94 1.30 19.11
CA GLN A 133 12.33 2.30 18.23
C GLN A 133 11.87 1.69 16.91
N ILE A 134 12.69 0.86 16.27
CA ILE A 134 12.34 0.18 15.03
C ILE A 134 11.16 -0.78 15.23
N ARG A 135 11.10 -1.52 16.35
CA ARG A 135 9.93 -2.34 16.69
C ARG A 135 8.66 -1.50 16.81
N LEU A 136 8.72 -0.37 17.52
CA LEU A 136 7.59 0.53 17.69
C LEU A 136 7.11 1.10 16.35
N VAL A 137 8.04 1.60 15.53
CA VAL A 137 7.71 2.16 14.21
C VAL A 137 7.17 1.08 13.28
N ASN A 138 7.74 -0.13 13.26
CA ASN A 138 7.20 -1.26 12.50
C ASN A 138 5.75 -1.55 12.88
N LEU A 139 5.45 -1.59 14.18
CA LEU A 139 4.11 -1.85 14.66
C LEU A 139 3.13 -0.72 14.29
N ILE A 140 3.54 0.54 14.45
CA ILE A 140 2.75 1.70 14.01
C ILE A 140 2.48 1.61 12.50
N SER A 141 3.49 1.28 11.69
CA SER A 141 3.33 1.13 10.23
C SER A 141 2.38 0.00 9.86
N MET A 142 2.42 -1.14 10.56
CA MET A 142 1.47 -2.25 10.35
C MET A 142 0.02 -1.81 10.60
N TRP A 143 -0.23 -1.16 11.73
CA TRP A 143 -1.56 -0.67 12.09
C TRP A 143 -2.02 0.48 11.18
N ALA A 144 -1.11 1.38 10.80
CA ALA A 144 -1.39 2.42 9.83
C ALA A 144 -1.80 1.82 8.48
N LEU A 145 -1.09 0.79 8.00
CA LEU A 145 -1.44 0.08 6.77
C LEU A 145 -2.86 -0.52 6.86
N ALA A 146 -3.20 -1.14 8.00
CA ALA A 146 -4.55 -1.68 8.22
C ALA A 146 -5.62 -0.58 8.11
N VAL A 147 -5.46 0.51 8.86
CA VAL A 147 -6.42 1.63 8.92
C VAL A 147 -6.55 2.33 7.57
N ILE A 148 -5.43 2.65 6.93
CA ILE A 148 -5.41 3.32 5.61
C ILE A 148 -6.07 2.42 4.56
N SER A 149 -5.83 1.11 4.59
CA SER A 149 -6.47 0.16 3.67
C SER A 149 -7.99 0.10 3.86
N ILE A 150 -8.47 0.15 5.11
CA ILE A 150 -9.91 0.21 5.41
C ILE A 150 -10.51 1.51 4.89
N ILE A 151 -9.86 2.65 5.14
CA ILE A 151 -10.29 3.96 4.63
C ILE A 151 -10.34 3.95 3.11
N PHE A 152 -9.35 3.34 2.45
CA PHE A 152 -9.32 3.19 1.00
C PHE A 152 -10.52 2.40 0.48
N VAL A 153 -10.82 1.24 1.09
CA VAL A 153 -11.99 0.43 0.72
C VAL A 153 -13.30 1.21 0.93
N LEU A 154 -13.44 1.93 2.04
CA LEU A 154 -14.61 2.78 2.28
C LEU A 154 -14.73 3.90 1.24
N ALA A 155 -13.63 4.50 0.80
CA ALA A 155 -13.62 5.51 -0.24
C ALA A 155 -14.06 4.95 -1.61
N VAL A 156 -13.71 3.69 -1.91
CA VAL A 156 -14.23 2.96 -3.08
C VAL A 156 -15.75 2.81 -2.99
N PHE A 157 -16.26 2.27 -1.88
CA PHE A 157 -17.70 1.99 -1.73
C PHE A 157 -18.58 3.25 -1.67
N THR A 158 -18.05 4.35 -1.15
CA THR A 158 -18.77 5.64 -1.06
C THR A 158 -18.67 6.48 -2.34
N ASN A 159 -18.07 5.96 -3.41
CA ASN A 159 -17.82 6.69 -4.68
C ASN A 159 -17.07 8.02 -4.46
N MET A 160 -16.20 8.06 -3.45
CA MET A 160 -15.30 9.19 -3.21
C MET A 160 -14.10 9.18 -4.16
N LEU A 161 -13.81 8.04 -4.79
CA LEU A 161 -12.82 7.91 -5.85
C LEU A 161 -13.40 8.29 -7.22
N PRO A 162 -12.62 8.96 -8.10
CA PRO A 162 -13.09 9.36 -9.42
C PRO A 162 -13.26 8.14 -10.33
N GLU A 163 -14.46 7.98 -10.92
CA GLU A 163 -14.73 6.92 -11.90
C GLU A 163 -13.89 7.11 -13.18
N PRO A 164 -13.53 6.01 -13.89
CA PRO A 164 -12.80 6.10 -15.15
C PRO A 164 -13.53 6.93 -16.22
N LYS A 165 -14.87 6.91 -16.22
CA LYS A 165 -15.72 7.64 -17.18
C LYS A 165 -15.63 9.16 -17.00
N ASP A 166 -15.45 9.63 -15.76
CA ASP A 166 -15.34 11.05 -15.42
C ASP A 166 -14.02 11.66 -15.93
N ARG A 167 -12.95 10.86 -16.01
CA ARG A 167 -11.64 11.30 -16.54
C ARG A 167 -11.67 11.56 -18.05
N ILE A 168 -12.44 10.76 -18.80
CA ILE A 168 -12.57 10.88 -20.27
C ILE A 168 -13.36 12.15 -20.64
N GLN A 169 -14.39 12.51 -19.86
CA GLN A 169 -15.17 13.73 -20.10
C GLN A 169 -14.37 15.00 -19.76
N ALA A 170 -13.56 14.97 -18.69
CA ALA A 170 -12.67 16.08 -18.35
C ALA A 170 -11.57 16.33 -19.40
N GLY A 171 -11.08 15.28 -20.08
CA GLY A 171 -10.10 15.40 -21.17
C GLY A 171 -10.69 15.85 -22.51
N LYS A 172 -11.94 15.46 -22.82
CA LYS A 172 -12.63 15.87 -24.06
C LYS A 172 -12.97 17.36 -24.13
N GLY A 173 -12.96 18.08 -23.00
CA GLY A 173 -13.15 19.53 -22.96
C GLY A 173 -11.98 20.34 -23.55
N ASN A 174 -10.82 19.72 -23.78
CA ASN A 174 -9.60 20.38 -24.25
C ASN A 174 -9.12 19.91 -25.64
N VAL A 175 -9.91 19.11 -26.37
CA VAL A 175 -9.53 18.69 -27.74
C VAL A 175 -10.00 19.77 -28.73
N PRO A 176 -9.09 20.45 -29.46
CA PRO A 176 -9.47 21.41 -30.49
C PRO A 176 -10.35 20.74 -31.55
N GLN A 177 -11.46 21.37 -31.94
CA GLN A 177 -12.43 20.87 -32.94
C GLN A 177 -11.81 20.41 -34.27
N ARG A 178 -10.57 20.82 -34.57
CA ARG A 178 -9.83 20.43 -35.78
C ARG A 178 -9.64 18.92 -35.90
N PHE A 179 -9.24 18.25 -34.81
CA PHE A 179 -8.96 16.81 -34.84
C PHE A 179 -10.23 15.93 -34.99
N ARG A 180 -11.42 16.49 -34.78
CA ARG A 180 -12.69 15.75 -34.95
C ARG A 180 -13.13 15.66 -36.42
N LYS A 181 -12.60 16.52 -37.30
CA LYS A 181 -12.90 16.46 -38.74
C LYS A 181 -12.05 15.39 -39.43
N ASP A 182 -10.77 15.33 -39.09
CA ASP A 182 -9.82 14.38 -39.71
C ASP A 182 -10.22 12.91 -39.44
N GLU A 183 -10.80 12.60 -38.28
CA GLU A 183 -11.27 11.25 -37.93
C GLU A 183 -12.51 10.82 -38.74
N LYS A 184 -13.37 11.77 -39.13
CA LYS A 184 -14.54 11.46 -39.98
C LYS A 184 -14.18 11.28 -41.44
N GLU A 185 -13.19 12.01 -41.93
CA GLU A 185 -12.76 11.96 -43.34
C GLU A 185 -12.03 10.63 -43.63
N VAL A 186 -11.26 10.12 -42.66
CA VAL A 186 -10.58 8.81 -42.77
C VAL A 186 -11.56 7.62 -42.70
N ASP A 187 -12.66 7.75 -41.95
CA ASP A 187 -13.68 6.69 -41.88
C ASP A 187 -14.57 6.66 -43.14
N GLU A 188 -14.89 7.81 -43.75
CA GLU A 188 -15.61 7.87 -45.03
C GLU A 188 -14.76 7.29 -46.18
N GLU A 189 -13.44 7.52 -46.18
CA GLU A 189 -12.53 6.97 -47.19
C GLU A 189 -12.38 5.44 -47.07
N ARG A 190 -12.45 4.86 -45.86
CA ARG A 190 -12.45 3.39 -45.68
C ARG A 190 -13.75 2.73 -46.14
N ILE A 191 -14.89 3.39 -45.98
CA ILE A 191 -16.19 2.85 -46.40
C ILE A 191 -16.33 2.88 -47.93
N ALA A 192 -15.67 3.82 -48.62
CA ALA A 192 -15.70 3.91 -50.08
C ALA A 192 -14.85 2.84 -50.82
N ILE A 193 -14.04 2.06 -50.10
CA ILE A 193 -13.13 1.05 -50.66
C ILE A 193 -13.66 -0.40 -50.47
N LEU A 194 -14.82 -0.56 -49.79
CA LEU A 194 -15.55 -1.83 -49.66
C LEU A 194 -16.77 -1.88 -50.57
#